data_AF-A0A9E3EAI6-F1
#
_entry.id   AF-A0A9E3EAI6-F1
#
_cell.length_a   1.000
_cell.length_b   1.000
_cell.length_c   1.000
_cell.angle_alpha   90.00
_cell.angle_beta   90.00
_cell.angle_gamma   90.00
#
_symmetry.space_group_name_H-M   'P 1'
#
loop_
_entity.id
_entity.type
_entity.pdbx_description
1 polymer ?
#
loop_
_entity_poly.entity_id
_entity_poly.type
_entity_poly.pdbx_seq_one_letter_code
_entity_poly.pdbx_strand_id
1 'polypeptide(L)'
;MHFDLPPLPYAEDALAPVISAETLELHHGKHHKKYIDTTNQLLEHERVEGTTLEDVVRSSKGKLFNNAAQAWNHDFYWKSLSPKSAAPSGALKQRLERDF
;
A
#
# COMPACT_ATOMS: atom_id res chain seq x y z
N MET A 1 -9.14 16.75 -2.66
CA MET A 1 -8.63 15.44 -3.08
C MET A 1 -9.08 14.43 -2.04
N HIS A 2 -9.54 13.25 -2.44
CA HIS A 2 -10.00 12.22 -1.50
C HIS A 2 -9.60 10.85 -2.03
N PHE A 3 -9.06 10.01 -1.15
CA PHE A 3 -8.65 8.65 -1.45
C PHE A 3 -9.50 7.65 -0.67
N ASP A 4 -9.83 6.53 -1.30
CA ASP A 4 -10.53 5.43 -0.66
C ASP A 4 -9.54 4.31 -0.33
N LEU A 5 -9.85 3.51 0.69
CA LEU A 5 -9.10 2.30 1.00
C LEU A 5 -9.31 1.29 -0.14
N PRO A 6 -8.26 0.89 -0.87
CA PRO A 6 -8.40 -0.11 -1.92
C PRO A 6 -8.77 -1.47 -1.30
N PRO A 7 -9.70 -2.23 -1.91
CA PRO A 7 -10.04 -3.56 -1.43
C PRO A 7 -8.83 -4.50 -1.55
N LEU A 8 -8.75 -5.52 -0.69
CA LEU A 8 -7.78 -6.58 -0.86
C LEU A 8 -8.06 -7.34 -2.18
N PRO A 9 -7.02 -7.76 -2.93
CA PRO A 9 -7.20 -8.54 -4.15
C PRO A 9 -7.52 -10.03 -3.90
N TYR A 10 -7.68 -10.42 -2.64
CA TYR A 10 -7.93 -11.78 -2.17
C TYR A 10 -8.77 -11.75 -0.88
N ALA A 11 -9.29 -12.91 -0.46
CA ALA A 11 -10.04 -13.05 0.79
C ALA A 11 -9.15 -12.82 2.03
N GLU A 12 -9.76 -12.43 3.16
CA GLU A 12 -9.04 -12.07 4.38
C GLU A 12 -8.24 -13.22 5.01
N ASP A 13 -8.56 -14.48 4.71
CA ASP A 13 -7.85 -15.66 5.17
C ASP A 13 -6.88 -16.25 4.13
N ALA A 14 -6.82 -15.67 2.93
CA ALA A 14 -6.12 -16.26 1.79
C ALA A 14 -4.60 -16.40 1.97
N LEU A 15 -4.01 -15.63 2.89
CA LEU A 15 -2.57 -15.63 3.16
C LEU A 15 -2.17 -16.49 4.37
N ALA A 16 -3.13 -17.13 5.04
CA ALA A 16 -2.85 -18.00 6.17
C ALA A 16 -2.07 -19.25 5.71
N PRO A 17 -1.13 -19.77 6.53
CA PRO A 17 -0.81 -19.35 7.89
C PRO A 17 0.27 -18.25 7.97
N VAL A 18 0.84 -17.81 6.84
CA VAL A 18 1.97 -16.85 6.82
C VAL A 18 1.53 -15.48 7.33
N ILE A 19 0.33 -15.04 6.93
CA ILE A 19 -0.34 -13.87 7.47
C ILE A 19 -1.75 -14.30 7.87
N SER A 20 -2.09 -14.20 9.16
CA SER A 20 -3.40 -14.62 9.66
C SER A 20 -4.51 -13.66 9.21
N ALA A 21 -5.75 -14.15 9.20
CA ALA A 21 -6.93 -13.31 8.93
C ALA A 21 -7.05 -12.15 9.93
N GLU A 22 -6.80 -12.40 11.22
CA GLU A 22 -6.74 -11.35 12.24
C GLU A 22 -5.68 -10.29 11.90
N THR A 23 -4.51 -10.71 11.40
CA THR A 23 -3.48 -9.76 10.96
C THR A 23 -3.97 -8.94 9.78
N LEU A 24 -4.67 -9.51 8.81
CA LEU A 24 -5.21 -8.76 7.68
C LEU A 24 -6.32 -7.79 8.10
N GLU A 25 -7.24 -8.20 8.98
CA GLU A 25 -8.29 -7.34 9.52
C GLU A 25 -7.69 -6.11 10.24
N LEU A 26 -6.66 -6.31 11.05
CA LEU A 26 -6.00 -5.22 11.76
C LEU A 26 -5.12 -4.38 10.82
N HIS A 27 -4.29 -5.01 9.99
CA HIS A 27 -3.27 -4.32 9.20
C HIS A 27 -3.84 -3.61 7.98
N HIS A 28 -4.77 -4.24 7.24
CA HIS A 28 -5.49 -3.59 6.15
C HIS A 28 -6.70 -2.80 6.68
N GLY A 29 -7.59 -3.47 7.41
CA GLY A 29 -8.87 -2.90 7.83
C GLY A 29 -8.76 -1.74 8.82
N LYS A 30 -7.72 -1.71 9.68
CA LYS A 30 -7.51 -0.61 10.65
C LYS A 30 -6.30 0.26 10.31
N HIS A 31 -5.10 -0.31 10.20
CA HIS A 31 -3.89 0.49 10.02
C HIS A 31 -3.83 1.17 8.65
N HIS A 32 -3.98 0.43 7.55
CA HIS A 32 -4.02 1.01 6.21
C HIS A 32 -5.17 2.01 6.06
N LYS A 33 -6.38 1.65 6.53
CA LYS A 33 -7.51 2.58 6.57
C LYS A 33 -7.18 3.89 7.30
N LYS A 34 -6.53 3.81 8.47
CA LYS A 34 -6.16 4.99 9.25
C LYS A 34 -5.19 5.91 8.51
N TYR A 35 -4.25 5.36 7.74
CA TYR A 35 -3.36 6.15 6.91
C TYR A 35 -4.10 6.89 5.79
N ILE A 36 -5.07 6.25 5.14
CA ILE A 36 -5.95 6.88 4.14
C ILE A 36 -6.76 8.01 4.79
N ASP A 37 -7.48 7.71 5.87
CA ASP A 37 -8.32 8.69 6.56
C ASP A 37 -7.50 9.92 7.02
N THR A 38 -6.30 9.68 7.56
CA THR A 38 -5.43 10.77 8.05
C THR A 38 -4.85 11.58 6.89
N THR A 39 -4.52 10.93 5.77
CA THR A 39 -4.09 11.64 4.54
C THR A 39 -5.20 12.56 4.05
N ASN A 40 -6.43 12.08 3.95
CA ASN A 40 -7.58 12.87 3.53
C ASN A 40 -7.80 14.08 4.45
N GLN A 41 -7.75 13.88 5.78
CA GLN A 41 -7.90 14.96 6.76
C GLN A 41 -6.83 16.05 6.61
N LEU A 42 -5.57 15.69 6.39
CA LEU A 42 -4.50 16.66 6.24
C LEU A 42 -4.61 17.46 4.93
N LEU A 43 -5.10 16.83 3.86
CA LEU A 43 -5.34 17.46 2.56
C LEU A 43 -6.47 18.51 2.57
N GLU A 44 -7.27 18.59 3.64
CA GLU A 44 -8.24 19.67 3.83
C GLU A 44 -7.56 21.01 4.17
N HIS A 45 -6.33 20.97 4.65
CA HIS A 45 -5.62 22.15 5.17
C HIS A 45 -4.25 22.38 4.50
N GLU A 46 -3.64 21.34 3.95
CA GLU A 46 -2.36 21.41 3.25
C GLU A 46 -2.57 21.37 1.73
N ARG A 47 -1.94 22.29 0.99
CA ARG A 47 -1.94 22.27 -0.47
C ARG A 47 -0.76 21.46 -0.98
N VAL A 48 -1.04 20.56 -1.90
CA VAL A 48 -0.06 19.74 -2.63
C VAL A 48 -0.31 19.86 -4.12
N GLU A 49 0.73 19.62 -4.92
CA GLU A 49 0.60 19.59 -6.38
C GLU A 49 0.07 18.22 -6.84
N GLY A 50 -0.65 18.19 -7.96
CA GLY A 50 -1.12 16.95 -8.58
C GLY A 50 -2.49 16.46 -8.09
N THR A 51 -2.85 15.24 -8.51
CA THR A 51 -4.18 14.65 -8.28
C THR A 51 -4.15 13.22 -7.75
N THR A 52 -2.96 12.60 -7.71
CA THR A 52 -2.78 11.19 -7.33
C THR A 52 -2.11 11.06 -5.96
N LEU A 53 -2.24 9.89 -5.32
CA LEU A 53 -1.57 9.63 -4.04
C LEU A 53 -0.05 9.72 -4.19
N GLU A 54 0.49 9.27 -5.33
CA GLU A 54 1.90 9.40 -5.68
C GLU A 54 2.35 10.85 -5.75
N ASP A 55 1.52 11.76 -6.26
CA ASP A 55 1.86 13.19 -6.30
C ASP A 55 1.96 13.74 -4.88
N VAL A 56 1.01 13.39 -4.01
CA VAL A 56 1.05 13.76 -2.58
C VAL A 56 2.33 13.22 -1.92
N VAL A 57 2.70 11.96 -2.18
CA VAL A 57 3.94 11.37 -1.67
C VAL A 57 5.17 12.15 -2.14
N ARG A 58 5.23 12.56 -3.41
CA ARG A 58 6.39 13.27 -3.97
C ARG A 58 6.50 14.72 -3.49
N SER A 59 5.37 15.40 -3.25
CA SER A 59 5.37 16.84 -2.96
C SER A 59 5.21 17.20 -1.48
N SER A 60 4.77 16.27 -0.63
CA SER A 60 4.53 16.53 0.79
C SER A 60 5.76 16.23 1.67
N LYS A 61 5.72 16.69 2.92
CA LYS A 61 6.74 16.41 3.96
C LYS A 61 6.06 16.12 5.30
N GLY A 62 6.84 15.69 6.28
CA GLY A 62 6.38 15.52 7.66
C GLY A 62 5.18 14.59 7.77
N LYS A 63 4.13 15.03 8.49
CA LYS A 63 2.99 14.17 8.81
C LYS A 63 2.19 13.76 7.57
N LEU A 64 1.97 14.67 6.61
CA LEU A 64 1.26 14.35 5.38
C LEU A 64 2.03 13.30 4.57
N PHE A 65 3.35 13.49 4.40
CA PHE A 65 4.21 12.51 3.74
C PHE A 65 4.14 11.14 4.42
N ASN A 66 4.28 11.10 5.74
CA ASN A 66 4.28 9.85 6.49
C ASN A 66 2.98 9.05 6.27
N ASN A 67 1.82 9.72 6.25
CA ASN A 67 0.55 9.02 6.06
C ASN A 67 0.30 8.66 4.59
N ALA A 68 0.58 9.56 3.65
CA ALA A 68 0.41 9.31 2.22
C ALA A 68 1.34 8.19 1.73
N ALA A 69 2.61 8.21 2.16
CA ALA A 69 3.57 7.18 1.82
C ALA A 69 3.20 5.83 2.45
N GLN A 70 2.72 5.82 3.70
CA GLN A 70 2.25 4.57 4.31
C GLN A 70 1.02 4.01 3.60
N ALA A 71 0.06 4.85 3.21
CA ALA A 71 -1.08 4.42 2.41
C ALA A 71 -0.61 3.78 1.08
N TRP A 72 0.29 4.45 0.35
CA TRP A 72 0.84 3.93 -0.89
C TRP A 72 1.63 2.63 -0.70
N ASN A 73 2.50 2.58 0.32
CA ASN A 73 3.31 1.40 0.64
C ASN A 73 2.45 0.19 0.95
N HIS A 74 1.34 0.36 1.68
CA HIS A 74 0.44 -0.74 2.03
C HIS A 74 -0.32 -1.24 0.80
N ASP A 75 -0.88 -0.34 -0.01
CA ASP A 75 -1.54 -0.74 -1.25
C ASP A 75 -0.59 -1.53 -2.17
N PHE A 76 0.65 -1.06 -2.32
CA PHE A 76 1.69 -1.78 -3.07
C PHE A 76 2.04 -3.13 -2.42
N TYR A 77 2.16 -3.19 -1.10
CA TYR A 77 2.45 -4.40 -0.35
C TYR A 77 1.39 -5.48 -0.59
N TRP A 78 0.11 -5.15 -0.42
CA TRP A 78 -0.98 -6.12 -0.61
C TRP A 78 -1.05 -6.65 -2.05
N LYS A 79 -0.79 -5.79 -3.04
CA LYS A 79 -0.72 -6.17 -4.45
C LYS A 79 0.52 -7.02 -4.80
N SER A 80 1.54 -7.00 -3.95
CA SER A 80 2.76 -7.80 -4.10
C SER A 80 2.65 -9.20 -3.47
N LEU A 81 1.57 -9.47 -2.73
CA LEU A 81 1.32 -10.77 -2.11
C LEU A 81 0.34 -11.60 -2.94
N SER A 82 0.42 -12.91 -2.76
CA SER A 82 -0.46 -13.87 -3.42
C SER A 82 -0.66 -15.09 -2.53
N PRO A 83 -1.87 -15.69 -2.49
CA PRO A 83 -2.11 -16.98 -1.84
C PRO A 83 -1.36 -18.13 -2.55
N LYS A 84 -0.91 -17.91 -3.78
CA LYS A 84 -0.17 -18.88 -4.59
C LYS A 84 1.25 -18.38 -4.82
N SER A 85 2.23 -19.21 -4.45
CA SER A 85 3.63 -18.95 -4.77
C SER A 85 3.90 -19.13 -6.27
N ALA A 86 4.74 -18.27 -6.82
CA ALA A 86 5.25 -18.37 -8.18
C ALA A 86 6.71 -17.90 -8.21
N ALA A 87 7.51 -18.51 -9.08
CA ALA A 87 8.86 -18.01 -9.36
C ALA A 87 8.79 -16.71 -10.19
N PRO A 88 9.76 -15.79 -10.05
CA PRO A 88 9.90 -14.67 -10.97
C PRO A 88 9.96 -15.15 -12.43
N SER A 89 9.38 -14.38 -13.35
CA SER A 89 9.32 -14.72 -14.77
C SER A 89 9.95 -13.65 -15.65
N GLY A 90 10.32 -14.04 -16.87
CA GLY A 90 10.76 -13.12 -17.93
C GLY A 90 11.96 -12.26 -17.52
N ALA A 91 11.88 -10.96 -17.83
CA ALA A 91 12.97 -10.01 -17.62
C ALA A 91 13.35 -9.86 -16.14
N LEU A 92 12.42 -10.05 -15.20
CA LEU A 92 12.74 -9.96 -13.77
C LEU A 92 13.64 -11.12 -13.34
N LYS A 93 13.30 -12.36 -13.73
CA LYS A 93 14.11 -13.54 -13.44
C LYS A 93 15.54 -13.39 -13.98
N GLN A 94 15.66 -12.98 -15.23
CA GLN A 94 16.97 -12.80 -15.89
C GLN A 94 17.84 -11.76 -15.18
N ARG A 95 17.24 -10.66 -14.68
CA ARG A 95 17.98 -9.64 -13.93
C ARG A 95 18.42 -10.13 -12.56
N LEU A 96 17.57 -10.88 -11.86
CA LEU A 96 17.92 -11.48 -10.58
C LEU A 96 19.11 -12.45 -10.71
N GLU A 97 19.09 -13.33 -11.71
CA GLU A 97 20.19 -14.28 -11.99
C GLU A 97 21.51 -13.61 -12.42
N ARG A 98 21.44 -12.39 -12.97
CA ARG A 98 22.61 -11.62 -13.41
C ARG A 98 23.24 -10.83 -12.26
N ASP A 99 22.42 -10.27 -11.37
CA ASP A 99 22.83 -9.24 -10.41
C ASP A 99 23.11 -9.77 -8.99
N PHE A 100 22.71 -11.00 -8.66
CA PHE A 100 22.86 -11.65 -7.34
C PHE A 100 23.48 -13.05 -7.47
#